data_AF-A0A957PIY8-F1
#
_entry.id   AF-A0A957PIY8-F1
#
_cell.length_a   1.000
_cell.length_b   1.000
_cell.length_c   1.000
_cell.angle_alpha   90.00
_cell.angle_beta   90.00
_cell.angle_gamma   90.00
#
_symmetry.space_group_name_H-M   'P 1'
#
loop_
_entity.id
_entity.type
_entity.pdbx_description
1 polymer ?
#
loop_
_entity_poly.entity_id
_entity_poly.type
_entity_poly.pdbx_seq_one_letter_code
_entity_poly.pdbx_strand_id
1 'polypeptide(L)'
;MQWLSFFPKVVRRMRCMLIGPLGLTLVMAALPLLGRAQSEPQPTLFLPIIYGAPPARVLIAAAHIDSAISGEPDEAILLWNIGQDSQALAGWQLATKSRVATFPMTSTLQIAPGQRLWCTGEATAFRQSFGEEPACEWANDSDPAILNLTNKLQLTNTRGWIALQDADGTVVDVLRYGDEEQIVDGWEGAPVQPYARGDVTTSGQVLERKRDPTSG
;
A
#
# COMPACT_ATOMS: atom_id res chain seq x y z
N MET A 1 3.53 -49.44 25.75
CA MET A 1 2.12 -49.85 25.93
C MET A 1 1.40 -49.70 24.59
N GLN A 2 1.36 -50.79 23.82
CA GLN A 2 0.50 -51.01 22.64
C GLN A 2 -0.85 -51.51 23.11
N TRP A 3 -1.96 -51.19 22.42
CA TRP A 3 -3.15 -52.02 22.14
C TRP A 3 -3.98 -51.28 21.07
N LEU A 4 -4.02 -51.67 19.79
CA LEU A 4 -4.65 -52.82 19.10
C LEU A 4 -6.09 -52.55 18.60
N SER A 5 -6.14 -52.25 17.29
CA SER A 5 -7.03 -52.76 16.22
C SER A 5 -8.26 -53.61 16.54
N PHE A 6 -9.35 -53.40 15.78
CA PHE A 6 -10.27 -54.48 15.35
C PHE A 6 -10.79 -54.28 13.91
N PHE A 7 -10.45 -55.25 13.05
CA PHE A 7 -11.07 -55.67 11.76
C PHE A 7 -12.29 -56.57 12.06
N PRO A 8 -13.25 -56.91 11.13
CA PRO A 8 -13.02 -57.68 9.87
C PRO A 8 -13.93 -57.27 8.68
N LYS A 9 -13.54 -57.42 7.40
CA LYS A 9 -13.52 -58.59 6.48
C LYS A 9 -14.82 -59.42 6.43
N VAL A 10 -15.24 -59.76 5.18
CA VAL A 10 -15.79 -61.05 4.65
C VAL A 10 -16.92 -60.78 3.62
N VAL A 11 -17.16 -61.45 2.48
CA VAL A 11 -16.53 -62.48 1.61
C VAL A 11 -17.38 -62.59 0.32
N ARG A 12 -16.69 -62.88 -0.81
CA ARG A 12 -17.03 -63.68 -2.03
C ARG A 12 -18.50 -64.08 -2.36
N ARG A 13 -18.81 -64.19 -3.66
CA ARG A 13 -18.70 -65.45 -4.46
C ARG A 13 -19.13 -65.31 -5.93
N MET A 14 -18.28 -65.86 -6.81
CA MET A 14 -18.55 -66.30 -8.18
C MET A 14 -19.63 -67.38 -8.24
N ARG A 15 -20.37 -67.43 -9.36
CA ARG A 15 -20.96 -68.66 -9.92
C ARG A 15 -20.83 -68.67 -11.44
N CYS A 16 -20.30 -69.79 -11.96
CA CYS A 16 -20.25 -70.21 -13.36
C CYS A 16 -21.45 -71.09 -13.73
N MET A 17 -21.53 -71.42 -15.03
CA MET A 17 -22.34 -72.41 -15.77
C MET A 17 -23.62 -71.88 -16.42
N LEU A 18 -24.06 -72.31 -17.62
CA LEU A 18 -23.53 -72.90 -18.88
C LEU A 18 -24.81 -73.25 -19.73
N ILE A 19 -24.65 -73.52 -21.04
CA ILE A 19 -25.62 -74.17 -21.98
C ILE A 19 -26.75 -73.25 -22.50
N GLY A 20 -26.92 -72.92 -23.79
CA GLY A 20 -27.10 -73.72 -25.01
C GLY A 20 -27.76 -72.87 -26.13
N PRO A 21 -28.01 -73.39 -27.35
CA PRO A 21 -27.64 -72.70 -28.60
C PRO A 21 -28.80 -72.30 -29.56
N LEU A 22 -28.39 -71.82 -30.76
CA LEU A 22 -29.12 -71.62 -32.03
C LEU A 22 -29.92 -70.31 -32.22
N GLY A 23 -29.54 -69.58 -33.28
CA GLY A 23 -30.31 -68.48 -33.85
C GLY A 23 -29.50 -67.68 -34.86
N LEU A 24 -29.31 -68.22 -36.07
CA LEU A 24 -28.73 -67.53 -37.21
C LEU A 24 -29.78 -66.55 -37.78
N THR A 25 -29.63 -65.25 -37.55
CA THR A 25 -30.34 -64.21 -38.32
C THR A 25 -29.36 -63.14 -38.77
N LEU A 26 -29.16 -63.08 -40.09
CA LEU A 26 -28.41 -62.06 -40.79
C LEU A 26 -29.25 -60.76 -40.80
N VAL A 27 -28.87 -59.77 -40.00
CA VAL A 27 -29.43 -58.41 -40.08
C VAL A 27 -28.37 -57.51 -40.69
N MET A 28 -28.60 -57.08 -41.94
CA MET A 28 -27.82 -56.03 -42.59
C MET A 28 -28.11 -54.69 -41.90
N ALA A 29 -27.20 -54.24 -41.03
CA ALA A 29 -27.22 -52.88 -40.49
C ALA A 29 -26.50 -51.94 -41.45
N ALA A 30 -27.26 -51.11 -42.17
CA ALA A 30 -26.71 -49.97 -42.89
C ALA A 30 -26.17 -48.95 -41.86
N LEU A 31 -24.84 -48.77 -41.83
CA LEU A 31 -24.18 -47.75 -41.03
C LEU A 31 -24.50 -46.36 -41.61
N PRO A 32 -25.12 -45.44 -40.85
CA PRO A 32 -25.10 -44.04 -41.24
C PRO A 32 -23.66 -43.54 -41.05
N LEU A 33 -23.06 -43.03 -42.13
CA LEU A 33 -21.86 -42.20 -42.04
C LEU A 33 -22.24 -40.93 -41.27
N LEU A 34 -22.08 -40.96 -39.94
CA LEU A 34 -21.99 -39.76 -39.13
C LEU A 34 -20.69 -39.05 -39.53
N GLY A 35 -20.79 -38.13 -40.49
CA GLY A 35 -19.78 -37.11 -40.70
C GLY A 35 -19.63 -36.36 -39.38
N ARG A 36 -18.50 -36.55 -38.70
CA ARG A 36 -18.09 -35.68 -37.59
C ARG A 36 -17.93 -34.28 -38.16
N ALA A 37 -18.84 -33.38 -37.85
CA ALA A 37 -18.57 -31.95 -37.97
C ALA A 37 -17.34 -31.68 -37.09
N GLN A 38 -16.20 -31.41 -37.73
CA GLN A 38 -15.03 -30.90 -37.02
C GLN A 38 -15.42 -29.50 -36.54
N SER A 39 -15.52 -29.32 -35.23
CA SER A 39 -15.60 -27.99 -34.64
C SER A 39 -14.32 -27.24 -35.00
N GLU A 40 -14.41 -26.23 -35.87
CA GLU A 40 -13.28 -25.35 -36.14
C GLU A 40 -12.86 -24.66 -34.83
N PRO A 41 -11.55 -24.63 -34.51
CA PRO A 41 -11.07 -23.97 -33.32
C PRO A 41 -11.35 -22.47 -33.43
N GLN A 42 -12.05 -21.92 -32.43
CA GLN A 42 -12.26 -20.47 -32.34
C GLN A 42 -10.90 -19.76 -32.23
N PRO A 43 -10.71 -18.64 -32.96
CA PRO A 43 -9.47 -17.87 -32.86
C PRO A 43 -9.30 -17.36 -31.44
N THR A 44 -8.18 -17.71 -30.81
CA THR A 44 -7.79 -17.15 -29.52
C THR A 44 -7.30 -15.73 -29.75
N LEU A 45 -8.01 -14.75 -29.20
CA LEU A 45 -7.62 -13.34 -29.25
C LEU A 45 -6.54 -13.09 -28.19
N PHE A 46 -5.32 -12.78 -28.62
CA PHE A 46 -4.26 -12.32 -27.72
C PHE A 46 -4.29 -10.80 -27.66
N LEU A 47 -4.60 -10.24 -26.49
CA LEU A 47 -4.45 -8.81 -26.24
C LEU A 47 -2.96 -8.49 -26.03
N PRO A 48 -2.43 -7.41 -26.63
CA PRO A 48 -1.08 -6.97 -26.32
C PRO A 48 -1.01 -6.54 -24.85
N ILE A 49 0.06 -6.94 -24.16
CA ILE A 49 0.41 -6.34 -22.87
C ILE A 49 0.90 -4.93 -23.17
N ILE A 50 0.13 -3.92 -22.77
CA ILE A 50 0.58 -2.52 -22.79
C ILE A 50 1.31 -2.28 -21.46
N TYR A 51 2.64 -2.21 -21.50
CA TYR A 51 3.43 -1.70 -20.40
C TYR A 51 3.37 -0.16 -20.45
N GLY A 52 2.49 0.43 -19.65
CA GLY A 52 2.60 1.85 -19.30
C GLY A 52 3.80 2.07 -18.36
N ALA A 53 4.31 3.30 -18.30
CA ALA A 53 5.22 3.67 -17.22
C ALA A 53 4.53 3.39 -15.87
N PRO A 54 5.22 2.81 -14.88
CA PRO A 54 4.63 2.59 -13.56
C PRO A 54 4.21 3.94 -12.96
N PRO A 55 2.98 4.06 -12.42
CA PRO A 55 2.47 5.34 -11.95
C PRO A 55 3.33 5.90 -10.81
N ALA A 56 3.20 7.20 -10.56
CA ALA A 56 3.76 7.82 -9.37
C ALA A 56 3.18 7.16 -8.10
N ARG A 57 4.01 7.07 -7.06
CA ARG A 57 3.60 6.48 -5.78
C ARG A 57 4.26 7.26 -4.65
N VAL A 58 3.51 8.18 -4.07
CA VAL A 58 4.00 9.05 -3.00
C VAL A 58 3.60 8.47 -1.64
N LEU A 59 4.57 8.42 -0.73
CA LEU A 59 4.40 7.95 0.64
C LEU A 59 4.87 9.01 1.63
N ILE A 60 4.38 8.93 2.86
CA ILE A 60 4.95 9.57 4.04
C ILE A 60 6.09 8.68 4.56
N ALA A 61 7.33 9.01 4.19
CA ALA A 61 8.50 8.23 4.54
C ALA A 61 8.91 8.42 6.00
N ALA A 62 8.77 9.63 6.53
CA ALA A 62 9.13 9.94 7.90
C ALA A 62 8.35 11.14 8.44
N ALA A 63 8.38 11.33 9.75
CA ALA A 63 7.93 12.55 10.39
C ALA A 63 8.80 12.91 11.59
N HIS A 64 9.07 14.20 11.77
CA HIS A 64 9.62 14.79 12.98
C HIS A 64 8.46 15.47 13.72
N ILE A 65 8.13 14.96 14.91
CA ILE A 65 6.85 15.27 15.58
C ILE A 65 7.12 15.92 16.95
N ASP A 66 7.64 15.15 17.89
CA ASP A 66 7.99 15.67 19.22
C ASP A 66 9.33 16.41 19.13
N SER A 67 9.30 17.70 18.79
CA SER A 67 10.50 18.51 18.59
C SER A 67 11.23 18.76 19.92
N ALA A 68 12.54 19.02 19.85
CA ALA A 68 13.29 19.54 20.99
C ALA A 68 13.04 21.04 21.24
N ILE A 69 12.39 21.74 20.31
CA ILE A 69 12.11 23.18 20.36
C ILE A 69 10.68 23.42 20.89
N SER A 70 10.54 24.34 21.85
CA SER A 70 9.23 24.71 22.41
C SER A 70 8.31 25.32 21.35
N GLY A 71 7.07 24.84 21.28
CA GLY A 71 6.11 25.24 20.25
C GLY A 71 6.31 24.54 18.91
N GLU A 72 7.39 23.75 18.80
CA GLU A 72 7.64 22.77 17.74
C GLU A 72 7.52 23.33 16.32
N PRO A 73 8.08 24.53 16.04
CA PRO A 73 7.97 25.15 14.73
C PRO A 73 8.69 24.35 13.63
N ASP A 74 9.58 23.43 13.99
CA ASP A 74 10.35 22.57 13.09
C ASP A 74 9.74 21.16 12.92
N GLU A 75 8.52 20.91 13.41
CA GLU A 75 7.78 19.68 13.06
C GLU A 75 7.76 19.49 11.54
N ALA A 76 8.03 18.28 11.07
CA ALA A 76 8.22 18.04 9.64
C ALA A 76 7.68 16.68 9.19
N ILE A 77 7.25 16.61 7.93
CA ILE A 77 6.76 15.41 7.26
C ILE A 77 7.57 15.22 5.98
N LEU A 78 8.18 14.04 5.83
CA LEU A 78 8.95 13.67 4.65
C LEU A 78 8.06 12.93 3.67
N LEU A 79 7.85 13.51 2.51
CA LEU A 79 7.22 12.85 1.37
C LEU A 79 8.29 12.20 0.50
N TRP A 80 8.00 11.01 -0.03
CA TRP A 80 8.88 10.29 -0.94
C TRP A 80 8.09 9.67 -2.09
N ASN A 81 8.48 9.99 -3.31
CA ASN A 81 7.96 9.32 -4.49
C ASN A 81 8.81 8.08 -4.81
N ILE A 82 8.25 6.90 -4.56
CA ILE A 82 8.85 5.60 -4.88
C ILE A 82 8.38 5.06 -6.23
N GLY A 83 7.49 5.79 -6.92
CA GLY A 83 7.02 5.46 -8.26
C GLY A 83 8.06 5.80 -9.34
N GLN A 84 7.67 5.65 -10.59
CA GLN A 84 8.53 5.93 -11.75
C GLN A 84 8.14 7.17 -12.55
N ASP A 85 7.01 7.80 -12.21
CA ASP A 85 6.55 9.08 -12.78
C ASP A 85 6.55 10.19 -11.74
N SER A 86 6.62 11.45 -12.20
CA SER A 86 6.47 12.63 -11.34
C SER A 86 5.03 12.80 -10.87
N GLN A 87 4.83 13.19 -9.60
CA GLN A 87 3.51 13.51 -9.05
C GLN A 87 3.36 15.01 -8.79
N ALA A 88 2.34 15.63 -9.40
CA ALA A 88 1.93 16.99 -9.04
C ALA A 88 1.14 16.96 -7.73
N LEU A 89 1.44 17.92 -6.84
CA LEU A 89 0.83 17.96 -5.50
C LEU A 89 -0.31 18.99 -5.38
N ALA A 90 -0.65 19.74 -6.43
CA ALA A 90 -1.75 20.70 -6.38
C ALA A 90 -3.06 20.02 -5.91
N GLY A 91 -3.68 20.55 -4.85
CA GLY A 91 -4.90 20.01 -4.25
C GLY A 91 -4.70 18.83 -3.30
N TRP A 92 -3.51 18.21 -3.27
CA TRP A 92 -3.20 17.13 -2.31
C TRP A 92 -3.23 17.67 -0.88
N GLN A 93 -3.39 16.77 0.09
CA GLN A 93 -3.62 17.14 1.47
C GLN A 93 -2.79 16.29 2.43
N LEU A 94 -2.29 16.95 3.48
CA LEU A 94 -1.81 16.32 4.69
C LEU A 94 -2.91 16.42 5.74
N ALA A 95 -3.36 15.29 6.25
CA ALA A 95 -4.46 15.22 7.19
C ALA A 95 -4.05 14.51 8.48
N THR A 96 -4.58 15.00 9.59
CA THR A 96 -4.56 14.32 10.89
C THR A 96 -6.01 14.10 11.32
N LYS A 97 -6.21 13.58 12.53
CA LYS A 97 -7.54 13.40 13.10
C LYS A 97 -8.36 14.69 13.20
N SER A 98 -7.72 15.85 13.35
CA SER A 98 -8.41 17.11 13.68
C SER A 98 -8.14 18.26 12.72
N ARG A 99 -7.14 18.13 11.84
CA ARG A 99 -6.65 19.21 10.97
C ARG A 99 -6.26 18.66 9.60
N VAL A 100 -6.37 19.53 8.61
CA VAL A 100 -5.96 19.28 7.23
C VAL A 100 -5.19 20.50 6.73
N ALA A 101 -4.04 20.28 6.13
CA ALA A 101 -3.27 21.26 5.39
C ALA A 101 -3.23 20.85 3.91
N THR A 102 -3.48 21.79 3.01
CA THR A 102 -3.70 21.49 1.59
C THR A 102 -2.68 22.21 0.73
N PHE A 103 -2.06 21.50 -0.21
CA PHE A 103 -1.27 22.13 -1.26
C PHE A 103 -2.19 22.99 -2.13
N PRO A 104 -1.94 24.31 -2.26
CA PRO A 104 -2.82 25.19 -3.03
C PRO A 104 -3.04 24.66 -4.46
N MET A 105 -4.24 24.86 -5.01
CA MET A 105 -4.53 24.47 -6.42
C MET A 105 -3.65 25.22 -7.43
N THR A 106 -3.06 26.33 -7.03
CA THR A 106 -2.10 27.12 -7.81
C THR A 106 -0.65 26.63 -7.67
N SER A 107 -0.39 25.64 -6.82
CA SER A 107 0.94 25.09 -6.62
C SER A 107 1.46 24.42 -7.89
N THR A 108 2.72 24.71 -8.23
CA THR A 108 3.45 24.02 -9.29
C THR A 108 4.40 22.95 -8.75
N LEU A 109 4.36 22.69 -7.43
CA LEU A 109 5.25 21.72 -6.81
C LEU A 109 4.95 20.31 -7.32
N GLN A 110 6.00 19.63 -7.76
CA GLN A 110 5.97 18.22 -8.14
C GLN A 110 7.06 17.47 -7.40
N ILE A 111 6.81 16.20 -7.13
CA ILE A 111 7.79 15.27 -6.59
C ILE A 111 8.21 14.28 -7.69
N ALA A 112 9.45 14.41 -8.15
CA ALA A 112 10.02 13.56 -9.20
C ALA A 112 10.23 12.12 -8.70
N PRO A 113 10.39 11.14 -9.61
CA PRO A 113 10.72 9.76 -9.24
C PRO A 113 11.95 9.68 -8.33
N GLY A 114 11.83 8.98 -7.20
CA GLY A 114 12.89 8.84 -6.20
C GLY A 114 13.13 10.07 -5.33
N GLN A 115 12.50 11.21 -5.63
CA GLN A 115 12.70 12.47 -4.89
C GLN A 115 12.04 12.41 -3.51
N ARG A 116 12.71 13.04 -2.54
CA ARG A 116 12.20 13.29 -1.19
C ARG A 116 12.02 14.78 -0.98
N LEU A 117 10.93 15.15 -0.30
CA LEU A 117 10.60 16.54 0.01
C LEU A 117 10.12 16.64 1.45
N TRP A 118 10.69 17.57 2.20
CA TRP A 118 10.15 17.94 3.51
C TRP A 118 9.06 18.99 3.36
N CYS A 119 8.00 18.81 4.13
CA CYS A 119 7.07 19.86 4.48
C CYS A 119 7.14 20.06 5.98
N THR A 120 7.07 21.30 6.46
CA THR A 120 7.34 21.63 7.88
C THR A 120 6.29 22.56 8.49
N GLY A 121 6.32 22.75 9.81
CA GLY A 121 5.60 23.81 10.50
C GLY A 121 6.01 25.18 9.97
N GLU A 122 7.25 25.57 10.23
CA GLU A 122 7.87 26.83 9.82
C GLU A 122 9.24 26.55 9.18
N ALA A 123 9.43 27.02 7.95
CA ALA A 123 10.64 26.82 7.15
C ALA A 123 11.92 27.33 7.83
N THR A 124 11.85 28.50 8.45
CA THR A 124 13.03 29.10 9.09
C THR A 124 13.54 28.29 10.28
N ALA A 125 12.64 27.72 11.09
CA ALA A 125 13.00 26.87 12.22
C ALA A 125 13.52 25.51 11.74
N PHE A 126 12.84 24.89 10.77
CA PHE A 126 13.29 23.63 10.17
C PHE A 126 14.72 23.72 9.63
N ARG A 127 15.03 24.79 8.88
CA ARG A 127 16.38 25.03 8.36
C ARG A 127 17.44 25.13 9.45
N GLN A 128 17.09 25.66 10.63
CA GLN A 128 18.01 25.71 11.77
C GLN A 128 18.27 24.32 12.37
N SER A 129 17.23 23.49 12.48
CA SER A 129 17.33 22.14 13.05
C SER A 129 17.96 21.13 12.10
N PHE A 130 17.60 21.17 10.80
CA PHE A 130 17.97 20.15 9.81
C PHE A 130 19.10 20.58 8.87
N GLY A 131 19.35 21.89 8.73
CA GLY A 131 20.38 22.40 7.81
C GLY A 131 20.02 22.27 6.33
N GLU A 132 18.76 21.97 6.00
CA GLU A 132 18.24 21.91 4.63
C GLU A 132 16.95 22.72 4.48
N GLU A 133 16.64 23.14 3.25
CA GLU A 133 15.40 23.88 2.96
C GLU A 133 14.23 22.90 2.79
N PRO A 134 13.06 23.17 3.41
CA PRO A 134 11.86 22.41 3.12
C PRO A 134 11.26 22.84 1.78
N ALA A 135 10.43 21.98 1.21
CA ALA A 135 9.68 22.28 -0.01
C ALA A 135 8.38 23.04 0.28
N CYS A 136 7.82 22.88 1.49
CA CYS A 136 6.61 23.57 1.90
C CYS A 136 6.54 23.79 3.41
N GLU A 137 5.70 24.73 3.85
CA GLU A 137 5.39 24.98 5.26
C GLU A 137 3.88 25.08 5.51
N TRP A 138 3.39 24.76 6.73
CA TRP A 138 1.96 24.75 7.05
C TRP A 138 1.54 25.62 8.23
N ALA A 139 2.46 26.18 9.01
CA ALA A 139 2.12 26.97 10.19
C ALA A 139 2.05 28.47 9.85
N ASN A 140 3.03 29.26 10.27
CA ASN A 140 3.14 30.66 9.88
C ASN A 140 4.00 30.75 8.62
N ASP A 141 3.68 31.70 7.74
CA ASP A 141 4.54 32.07 6.61
C ASP A 141 5.84 32.67 7.16
N SER A 142 6.84 31.81 7.34
CA SER A 142 8.10 32.14 7.99
C SER A 142 9.18 32.46 6.96
N ASP A 143 9.04 31.92 5.75
CA ASP A 143 9.90 32.21 4.61
C ASP A 143 9.06 32.35 3.32
N PRO A 144 8.91 33.57 2.77
CA PRO A 144 8.03 33.80 1.61
C PRO A 144 8.53 33.14 0.32
N ALA A 145 9.75 32.58 0.30
CA ALA A 145 10.25 31.79 -0.81
C ALA A 145 9.78 30.33 -0.77
N ILE A 146 9.26 29.87 0.38
CA ILE A 146 8.76 28.51 0.59
C ILE A 146 7.26 28.44 0.33
N LEU A 147 6.81 27.35 -0.27
CA LEU A 147 5.40 27.15 -0.55
C LEU A 147 4.62 27.03 0.76
N ASN A 148 3.67 27.94 0.97
CA ASN A 148 2.73 27.85 2.07
C ASN A 148 1.55 26.92 1.72
N LEU A 149 1.28 25.93 2.59
CA LEU A 149 0.05 25.16 2.54
C LEU A 149 -1.14 26.01 2.98
N THR A 150 -2.32 25.67 2.48
CA THR A 150 -3.58 26.27 2.92
C THR A 150 -4.05 25.55 4.18
N ASN A 151 -4.34 26.33 5.23
CA ASN A 151 -4.64 25.86 6.59
C ASN A 151 -3.43 25.24 7.31
N LYS A 152 -3.55 25.13 8.63
CA LYS A 152 -2.51 24.62 9.51
C LYS A 152 -2.73 23.17 9.86
N LEU A 153 -1.65 22.41 9.89
CA LEU A 153 -1.59 21.09 10.52
C LEU A 153 -1.25 21.23 12.01
N GLN A 154 -1.57 20.20 12.78
CA GLN A 154 -1.14 20.04 14.16
C GLN A 154 -0.88 18.56 14.38
N LEU A 155 0.33 18.20 14.79
CA LEU A 155 0.66 16.82 15.16
C LEU A 155 0.50 16.65 16.69
N THR A 156 0.53 15.41 17.16
CA THR A 156 0.36 15.10 18.58
C THR A 156 1.50 14.22 19.03
N ASN A 157 2.34 14.72 19.95
CA ASN A 157 3.68 14.20 20.21
C ASN A 157 3.73 12.70 20.52
N THR A 158 2.77 12.20 21.31
CA THR A 158 2.83 10.84 21.86
C THR A 158 2.16 9.79 21.00
N ARG A 159 1.20 10.17 20.15
CA ARG A 159 0.44 9.24 19.31
C ARG A 159 -0.32 9.95 18.21
N GLY A 160 -0.49 9.28 17.10
CA GLY A 160 -1.42 9.69 16.08
C GLY A 160 -1.21 9.00 14.75
N TRP A 161 -1.83 9.58 13.74
CA TRP A 161 -1.60 9.23 12.35
C TRP A 161 -1.61 10.49 11.49
N ILE A 162 -0.87 10.42 10.39
CA ILE A 162 -0.81 11.42 9.34
C ILE A 162 -1.22 10.73 8.05
N ALA A 163 -2.23 11.23 7.38
CA ALA A 163 -2.68 10.73 6.09
C ALA A 163 -2.25 11.67 4.98
N LEU A 164 -1.76 11.08 3.88
CA LEU A 164 -1.58 11.75 2.61
C LEU A 164 -2.81 11.45 1.75
N GLN A 165 -3.48 12.50 1.30
CA GLN A 165 -4.66 12.40 0.45
C GLN A 165 -4.38 13.05 -0.90
N ASP A 166 -4.92 12.46 -1.96
CA ASP A 166 -4.89 13.07 -3.28
C ASP A 166 -5.85 14.27 -3.39
N ALA A 167 -5.92 14.88 -4.57
CA ALA A 167 -6.76 16.06 -4.80
C ALA A 167 -8.27 15.79 -4.66
N ASP A 168 -8.70 14.53 -4.79
CA ASP A 168 -10.10 14.12 -4.61
C ASP A 168 -10.42 13.76 -3.15
N GLY A 169 -9.42 13.83 -2.25
CA GLY A 169 -9.53 13.47 -0.84
C GLY A 169 -9.38 11.96 -0.58
N THR A 170 -8.95 11.19 -1.57
CA THR A 170 -8.71 9.75 -1.41
C THR A 170 -7.41 9.56 -0.62
N VAL A 171 -7.45 8.73 0.42
CA VAL A 171 -6.24 8.38 1.19
C VAL A 171 -5.30 7.54 0.32
N VAL A 172 -4.10 8.07 0.09
CA VAL A 172 -3.04 7.42 -0.69
C VAL A 172 -2.08 6.64 0.22
N ASP A 173 -1.78 7.20 1.38
CA ASP A 173 -0.86 6.59 2.36
C ASP A 173 -1.13 7.16 3.76
N VAL A 174 -0.82 6.39 4.79
CA VAL A 174 -0.91 6.82 6.18
C VAL A 174 0.39 6.48 6.90
N LEU A 175 0.91 7.37 7.75
CA LEU A 175 1.93 7.07 8.75
C LEU A 175 1.28 7.04 10.12
N ARG A 176 1.28 5.88 10.79
CA ARG A 176 0.82 5.74 12.19
C ARG A 176 2.02 5.70 13.12
N TYR A 177 1.96 6.40 14.25
CA TYR A 177 3.10 6.55 15.16
C TYR A 177 2.72 6.58 16.64
N GLY A 178 3.71 6.34 17.50
CA GLY A 178 3.59 6.38 18.95
C GLY A 178 2.56 5.39 19.48
N ASP A 179 1.82 5.78 20.52
CA ASP A 179 0.84 4.93 21.18
C ASP A 179 -0.52 4.87 20.46
N GLU A 180 -0.55 5.01 19.13
CA GLU A 180 -1.80 4.99 18.37
C GLU A 180 -2.35 3.56 18.23
N GLU A 181 -3.42 3.27 18.96
CA GLU A 181 -4.10 1.97 18.93
C GLU A 181 -5.14 1.87 17.81
N GLN A 182 -5.66 3.01 17.33
CA GLN A 182 -6.69 3.01 16.31
C GLN A 182 -6.13 2.41 15.01
N ILE A 183 -6.81 1.39 14.49
CA ILE A 183 -6.56 0.90 13.12
C ILE A 183 -7.12 1.94 12.14
N VAL A 184 -6.29 2.33 11.18
CA VAL A 184 -6.62 3.33 10.15
C VAL A 184 -6.31 2.71 8.80
N ASP A 185 -7.24 2.87 7.86
CA ASP A 185 -7.03 2.43 6.48
C ASP A 185 -5.82 3.15 5.87
N GLY A 186 -4.98 2.41 5.14
CA GLY A 186 -3.74 2.94 4.54
C GLY A 186 -2.48 2.75 5.39
N TRP A 187 -2.55 2.10 6.55
CA TRP A 187 -1.38 1.64 7.30
C TRP A 187 -1.53 0.18 7.74
N GLU A 188 -0.47 -0.60 7.57
CA GLU A 188 -0.39 -1.99 8.03
C GLU A 188 0.73 -2.17 9.06
N GLY A 189 0.46 -2.97 10.09
CA GLY A 189 1.43 -3.28 11.14
C GLY A 189 1.43 -2.27 12.30
N ALA A 190 2.39 -2.42 13.21
CA ALA A 190 2.49 -1.58 14.41
C ALA A 190 2.76 -0.10 14.05
N PRO A 191 2.35 0.87 14.89
CA PRO A 191 2.78 2.25 14.75
C PRO A 191 4.30 2.37 14.81
N VAL A 192 4.86 3.33 14.08
CA VAL A 192 6.28 3.70 14.19
C VAL A 192 6.56 4.21 15.59
N GLN A 193 7.53 3.61 16.27
CA GLN A 193 7.90 3.95 17.64
C GLN A 193 9.17 4.81 17.67
N PRO A 194 9.26 5.78 18.58
CA PRO A 194 10.53 6.41 18.89
C PRO A 194 11.50 5.38 19.48
N TYR A 195 12.79 5.60 19.27
CA TYR A 195 13.83 4.80 19.89
C TYR A 195 14.02 5.22 21.36
N ALA A 196 13.64 4.36 22.29
CA ALA A 196 13.61 4.66 23.72
C ALA A 196 14.59 3.80 24.56
N ARG A 197 15.79 3.49 24.05
CA ARG A 197 16.77 2.70 24.81
C ARG A 197 17.70 3.59 25.65
N GLY A 198 17.75 3.34 26.96
CA GLY A 198 18.67 4.02 27.87
C GLY A 198 18.26 5.47 28.10
N ASP A 199 19.25 6.38 28.15
CA ASP A 199 19.02 7.81 28.38
C ASP A 199 18.72 8.60 27.09
N VAL A 200 18.41 7.92 25.98
CA VAL A 200 18.06 8.57 24.71
C VAL A 200 16.68 9.19 24.82
N THR A 201 16.60 10.51 24.61
CA THR A 201 15.34 11.25 24.58
C THR A 201 14.51 10.83 23.37
N THR A 202 13.20 10.68 23.55
CA THR A 202 12.27 10.41 22.45
C THR A 202 11.95 11.65 21.63
N SER A 203 12.06 12.84 22.24
CA SER A 203 11.98 14.12 21.54
C SER A 203 13.22 14.35 20.68
N GLY A 204 13.06 15.13 19.61
CA GLY A 204 14.11 15.39 18.63
C GLY A 204 14.27 14.32 17.57
N GLN A 205 13.52 13.20 17.66
CA GLN A 205 13.70 12.08 16.74
C GLN A 205 12.91 12.24 15.44
N VAL A 206 13.46 11.70 14.36
CA VAL A 206 12.74 11.48 13.10
C VAL A 206 12.22 10.06 13.09
N LEU A 207 10.89 9.92 13.07
CA LEU A 207 10.21 8.63 13.01
C LEU A 207 10.09 8.20 11.56
N GLU A 208 10.93 7.25 11.14
CA GLU A 208 10.90 6.70 9.79
C GLU A 208 10.07 5.43 9.73
N ARG A 209 9.23 5.29 8.69
CA ARG A 209 8.57 4.02 8.43
C ARG A 209 9.60 2.94 8.12
N LYS A 210 9.30 1.70 8.50
CA LYS A 210 10.12 0.59 8.07
C LYS A 210 9.96 0.41 6.55
N ARG A 211 11.08 0.54 5.86
CA ARG A 211 11.19 0.34 4.42
C ARG A 211 10.88 -1.09 4.01
N ASP A 212 10.20 -1.25 2.90
CA ASP A 212 10.07 -2.56 2.27
C ASP A 212 11.45 -2.95 1.73
N PRO A 213 11.98 -4.15 2.06
CA PRO A 213 13.34 -4.52 1.68
C PRO A 213 13.55 -4.69 0.17
N THR A 214 12.46 -4.78 -0.62
CA THR A 214 12.51 -4.98 -2.07
C THR A 214 12.19 -3.72 -2.87
N SER A 215 11.33 -2.86 -2.35
CA SER A 215 10.89 -1.62 -3.03
C SER A 215 11.48 -0.35 -2.43
N GLY A 216 12.15 -0.46 -1.28
CA GLY A 216 12.73 0.66 -0.57
C GLY A 216 11.72 1.38 0.31
#